data_AF-A0A7C5SZD6-F1
#
_entry.id   AF-A0A7C5SZD6-F1
#
_cell.length_a   1.000
_cell.length_b   1.000
_cell.length_c   1.000
_cell.angle_alpha   90.00
_cell.angle_beta   90.00
_cell.angle_gamma   90.00
#
_symmetry.space_group_name_H-M   'P 1'
#
loop_
_entity.id
_entity.type
_entity.pdbx_description
1 polymer ?
#
loop_
_entity_poly.entity_id
_entity_poly.type
_entity_poly.pdbx_seq_one_letter_code
_entity_poly.pdbx_strand_id
1 'polypeptide(L)'
;MERFLRPHLELESQKSSLGIDLPSLNLEDPAAVLRGLPLDCSVPPVELPSGTEAARARLLEFLERKLSRYPEERNNPGVDGTSGLSPYLHFGQISPVEVAWRVVQTGGPGAQEFLEELIVRRELAVNFVFYNPNYDRFEGLPAWAKETLRKHASDPRPARYTPEELEGARTDDPLWNAAQRELLRTGKIHGYMRMYWGKQFLQWTKDPEEAFRLALYFNNKYALDGRDPNSYAGVGWCFGLHDRPFPERPIFGKVRPMTGAGLRRKFSLEPYLARWGKETT
;
A
#
# COMPACT_ATOMS: atom_id res chain seq x y z
N MET A 1 20.72 -9.35 -15.18
CA MET A 1 20.19 -7.99 -14.92
C MET A 1 20.50 -7.02 -16.05
N GLU A 2 21.76 -6.93 -16.52
CA GLU A 2 22.22 -6.01 -17.58
C GLU A 2 21.49 -6.09 -18.93
N ARG A 3 20.92 -7.26 -19.28
CA ARG A 3 20.10 -7.40 -20.50
C ARG A 3 18.77 -6.63 -20.41
N PHE A 4 18.21 -6.49 -19.21
CA PHE A 4 16.86 -5.96 -18.99
C PHE A 4 16.85 -4.53 -18.44
N LEU A 5 17.94 -4.09 -17.79
CA LEU A 5 18.10 -2.72 -17.31
C LEU A 5 18.85 -1.87 -18.34
N ARG A 6 18.22 -1.63 -19.49
CA ARG A 6 18.73 -0.71 -20.52
C ARG A 6 17.81 0.51 -20.59
N PRO A 7 18.32 1.69 -20.99
CA PRO A 7 17.47 2.84 -21.30
C PRO A 7 16.37 2.42 -22.27
N HIS A 8 15.17 2.98 -22.10
CA HIS A 8 14.10 2.79 -23.07
C HIS A 8 14.61 3.25 -24.43
N LEU A 9 14.47 2.41 -25.47
CA LEU A 9 14.74 2.84 -26.83
C LEU A 9 13.79 4.01 -27.12
N GLU A 10 14.35 5.19 -27.40
CA GLU A 10 13.56 6.27 -27.97
C GLU A 10 13.06 5.79 -29.33
N LEU A 11 11.82 5.31 -29.35
CA LEU A 11 11.13 4.96 -30.58
C LEU A 11 10.58 6.27 -31.13
N GLU A 12 11.16 6.76 -32.22
CA GLU A 12 10.54 7.83 -32.97
C GLU A 12 9.18 7.35 -33.47
N SER A 13 8.13 8.10 -33.14
CA SER A 13 6.79 7.76 -33.59
C SER A 13 6.72 7.88 -35.12
N GLN A 14 6.55 6.74 -35.80
CA GLN A 14 6.44 6.72 -37.26
C GLN A 14 5.11 7.31 -37.78
N LYS A 15 4.12 7.49 -36.89
CA LYS A 15 2.83 8.10 -37.23
C LYS A 15 2.43 9.08 -36.12
N SER A 16 2.24 10.34 -36.49
CA SER A 16 1.73 11.34 -35.55
C SER A 16 0.32 10.96 -35.09
N SER A 17 0.12 10.87 -33.78
CA SER A 17 -1.20 10.72 -33.17
C SER A 17 -1.91 12.06 -32.95
N LEU A 18 -1.21 13.19 -33.13
CA LEU A 18 -1.73 14.53 -32.83
C LEU A 18 -2.84 15.00 -33.79
N GLY A 19 -3.01 14.34 -34.94
CA GLY A 19 -4.05 14.64 -35.91
C GLY A 19 -5.17 13.59 -35.99
N ILE A 20 -5.19 12.62 -35.06
CA ILE A 20 -6.22 11.59 -35.02
C ILE A 20 -7.45 12.17 -34.34
N ASP A 21 -8.51 12.41 -35.12
CA ASP A 21 -9.82 12.82 -34.61
C ASP A 21 -10.59 11.57 -34.13
N LEU A 22 -10.54 11.33 -32.83
CA LEU A 22 -11.30 10.29 -32.16
C LEU A 22 -12.33 10.96 -31.25
N PRO A 23 -13.56 10.41 -31.14
CA PRO A 23 -14.48 10.82 -30.09
C PRO A 23 -13.78 10.63 -28.75
N SER A 24 -13.40 11.74 -28.13
CA SER A 24 -12.59 11.75 -26.91
C SER A 24 -13.24 12.64 -25.87
N LEU A 25 -13.01 12.32 -24.61
CA LEU A 25 -13.42 13.18 -23.51
C LEU A 25 -12.62 14.49 -23.60
N ASN A 26 -13.28 15.63 -23.46
CA ASN A 26 -12.57 16.88 -23.26
C ASN A 26 -11.92 16.86 -21.87
N LEU A 27 -10.59 16.72 -21.83
CA LEU A 27 -9.82 16.65 -20.59
C LEU A 27 -9.30 18.04 -20.13
N GLU A 28 -9.70 19.13 -20.78
CA GLU A 28 -9.35 20.50 -20.36
C GLU A 28 -9.99 20.87 -19.01
N ASP A 29 -11.18 20.33 -18.72
CA ASP A 29 -11.82 20.40 -17.39
C ASP A 29 -12.11 18.97 -16.87
N PRO A 30 -11.12 18.31 -16.23
CA PRO A 30 -11.32 17.01 -15.62
C PRO A 30 -12.45 17.01 -14.57
N ALA A 31 -12.71 18.14 -13.90
CA ALA A 31 -13.77 18.21 -12.91
C ALA A 31 -15.16 18.15 -13.57
N ALA A 32 -15.34 18.74 -14.76
CA ALA A 32 -16.56 18.57 -15.55
C ALA A 32 -16.78 17.12 -15.98
N VAL A 33 -15.71 16.45 -16.44
CA VAL A 33 -15.77 15.03 -16.78
C VAL A 33 -16.21 14.20 -15.58
N LEU A 34 -15.59 14.43 -14.41
CA LEU A 34 -15.92 13.71 -13.18
C LEU A 34 -17.38 13.92 -12.74
N ARG A 35 -17.93 15.15 -12.86
CA ARG A 35 -19.35 15.44 -12.55
C ARG A 35 -20.33 14.66 -13.43
N GLY A 36 -19.93 14.27 -14.64
CA GLY A 36 -20.74 13.49 -15.57
C GLY A 36 -20.71 11.98 -15.34
N LEU A 37 -19.83 11.48 -14.45
CA LEU A 37 -19.67 10.05 -14.19
C LEU A 37 -20.43 9.63 -12.92
N PRO A 38 -21.00 8.41 -12.87
CA PRO A 38 -21.69 7.89 -11.68
C PRO A 38 -20.67 7.43 -10.62
N LEU A 39 -19.95 8.38 -10.01
CA LEU A 39 -18.87 8.14 -9.06
C LEU A 39 -19.30 8.47 -7.63
N ASP A 40 -18.75 7.74 -6.67
CA ASP A 40 -18.76 8.14 -5.26
C ASP A 40 -17.73 9.26 -5.04
N CYS A 41 -18.22 10.48 -4.86
CA CYS A 41 -17.40 11.67 -4.60
C CYS A 41 -17.19 11.94 -3.09
N SER A 42 -17.51 10.99 -2.21
CA SER A 42 -17.28 11.14 -0.76
C SER A 42 -15.81 11.15 -0.37
N VAL A 43 -14.94 10.60 -1.23
CA VAL A 43 -13.49 10.61 -1.04
C VAL A 43 -12.91 11.86 -1.73
N PRO A 44 -12.34 12.82 -0.97
CA PRO A 44 -11.79 14.03 -1.54
C PRO A 44 -10.50 13.77 -2.31
N PRO A 45 -10.14 14.63 -3.28
CA PRO A 45 -8.83 14.58 -3.91
C PRO A 45 -7.73 14.88 -2.88
N VAL A 46 -6.55 14.32 -3.12
CA VAL A 46 -5.36 14.56 -2.28
C VAL A 46 -4.38 15.45 -3.01
N GLU A 47 -3.71 16.33 -2.28
CA GLU A 47 -2.70 17.23 -2.83
C GLU A 47 -1.38 16.47 -3.04
N LEU A 48 -1.20 15.92 -4.24
CA LEU A 48 0.04 15.28 -4.68
C LEU A 48 0.38 15.77 -6.10
N PRO A 49 1.55 16.42 -6.31
CA PRO A 49 2.03 16.70 -7.66
C PRO A 49 2.06 15.41 -8.49
N SER A 50 1.36 15.38 -9.62
CA SER A 50 1.16 14.19 -10.45
C SER A 50 1.90 14.29 -11.78
N GLY A 51 1.97 13.17 -12.49
CA GLY A 51 2.62 13.09 -13.81
C GLY A 51 4.09 12.70 -13.75
N THR A 52 4.67 12.43 -14.92
CA THR A 52 6.02 11.87 -15.06
C THR A 52 7.10 12.78 -14.49
N GLU A 53 7.00 14.09 -14.67
CA GLU A 53 7.98 15.04 -14.12
C GLU A 53 7.97 15.04 -12.59
N ALA A 54 6.79 15.04 -11.97
CA ALA A 54 6.67 14.93 -10.52
C ALA A 54 7.20 13.58 -10.00
N ALA A 55 6.94 12.49 -10.73
CA ALA A 55 7.44 11.16 -10.39
C ALA A 55 8.97 11.09 -10.44
N ARG A 56 9.59 11.66 -11.47
CA ARG A 56 11.05 11.73 -11.63
C ARG A 56 11.71 12.64 -10.59
N ALA A 57 11.08 13.78 -10.27
CA ALA A 57 11.54 14.64 -9.18
C ALA A 57 11.51 13.91 -7.83
N ARG A 58 10.43 13.14 -7.56
CA ARG A 58 10.33 12.30 -6.37
C ARG A 58 11.41 11.21 -6.33
N LEU A 59 11.66 10.56 -7.47
CA LEU A 59 12.74 9.57 -7.57
C LEU A 59 14.10 10.20 -7.29
N LEU A 60 14.39 11.37 -7.86
CA LEU A 60 15.66 12.07 -7.64
C LEU A 60 15.87 12.40 -6.16
N GLU A 61 14.85 12.96 -5.50
CA GLU A 61 14.88 13.24 -4.06
C GLU A 61 15.19 11.97 -3.25
N PHE A 62 14.54 10.85 -3.58
CA PHE A 62 14.78 9.57 -2.93
C PHE A 62 16.23 9.10 -3.11
N LEU A 63 16.74 9.12 -4.33
CA LEU A 63 18.11 8.68 -4.64
C LEU A 63 19.16 9.53 -3.93
N GLU A 64 18.99 10.86 -3.93
CA GLU A 64 19.97 11.79 -3.36
C GLU A 64 19.95 11.84 -1.83
N ARG A 65 18.76 11.70 -1.21
CA ARG A 65 18.59 12.04 0.22
C ARG A 65 18.23 10.88 1.11
N LYS A 66 17.69 9.78 0.56
CA LYS A 66 17.02 8.73 1.34
C LYS A 66 17.53 7.32 1.05
N LEU A 67 17.94 7.02 -0.19
CA LEU A 67 18.35 5.67 -0.59
C LEU A 67 19.44 5.09 0.33
N SER A 68 20.44 5.90 0.72
CA SER A 68 21.54 5.43 1.59
C SER A 68 21.10 5.01 2.99
N ARG A 69 19.97 5.51 3.50
CA ARG A 69 19.42 5.18 4.82
C ARG A 69 18.17 4.30 4.73
N TYR A 70 17.79 3.88 3.52
CA TYR A 70 16.59 3.10 3.28
C TYR A 70 16.54 1.80 4.11
N PRO A 71 17.63 1.01 4.25
CA PRO A 71 17.60 -0.22 5.05
C PRO A 71 17.21 0.02 6.51
N GLU A 72 17.71 1.11 7.10
CA GLU A 72 17.49 1.45 8.50
C GLU A 72 16.15 2.17 8.72
N GLU A 73 15.74 3.03 7.79
CA GLU A 73 14.63 3.96 7.97
C GLU A 73 13.29 3.44 7.41
N ARG A 74 13.28 2.54 6.39
CA ARG A 74 12.04 2.13 5.68
C ARG A 74 10.93 1.54 6.57
N ASN A 75 11.32 0.99 7.71
CA ASN A 75 10.39 0.35 8.65
C ASN A 75 9.94 1.30 9.77
N ASN A 76 10.60 2.45 9.94
CA ASN A 76 10.29 3.40 11.00
C ASN A 76 9.30 4.46 10.51
N PRO A 77 8.02 4.41 10.91
CA PRO A 77 7.03 5.38 10.48
C PRO A 77 7.27 6.80 11.03
N GLY A 78 8.12 6.95 12.04
CA GLY A 78 8.48 8.26 12.60
C GLY A 78 9.41 9.08 11.71
N VAL A 79 9.94 8.52 10.62
CA VAL A 79 10.87 9.20 9.69
C VAL A 79 10.41 9.05 8.24
N ASP A 80 10.78 10.02 7.40
CA ASP A 80 10.52 9.97 5.96
C ASP A 80 11.63 9.21 5.23
N GLY A 81 11.66 7.89 5.47
CA GLY A 81 12.69 6.98 4.95
C GLY A 81 12.30 6.23 3.68
N THR A 82 11.10 6.46 3.11
CA THR A 82 10.61 5.70 1.94
C THR A 82 10.70 6.52 0.65
N SER A 83 10.62 5.85 -0.51
CA SER A 83 10.69 6.54 -1.81
C SER A 83 9.49 7.41 -2.12
N GLY A 84 8.32 7.09 -1.54
CA GLY A 84 7.08 7.76 -1.86
C GLY A 84 6.55 7.46 -3.28
N LEU A 85 7.16 6.54 -4.03
CA LEU A 85 6.89 6.32 -5.45
C LEU A 85 5.61 5.52 -5.76
N SER A 86 4.98 4.89 -4.77
CA SER A 86 3.88 3.94 -5.01
C SER A 86 2.68 4.51 -5.80
N PRO A 87 2.19 5.76 -5.61
CA PRO A 87 1.11 6.29 -6.45
C PRO A 87 1.54 6.45 -7.90
N TYR A 88 2.77 6.93 -8.13
CA TYR A 88 3.31 7.15 -9.47
C TYR A 88 3.50 5.82 -10.22
N LEU A 89 3.97 4.79 -9.52
CA LEU A 89 4.12 3.44 -10.06
C LEU A 89 2.76 2.81 -10.38
N HIS A 90 1.78 2.97 -9.50
CA HIS A 90 0.42 2.44 -9.69
C HIS A 90 -0.23 3.01 -10.96
N PHE A 91 -0.17 4.33 -11.16
CA PHE A 91 -0.73 4.99 -12.33
C PHE A 91 0.17 4.95 -13.58
N GLY A 92 1.30 4.24 -13.53
CA GLY A 92 2.23 4.15 -14.66
C GLY A 92 2.91 5.48 -15.04
N GLN A 93 2.94 6.45 -14.13
CA GLN A 93 3.56 7.77 -14.35
C GLN A 93 5.09 7.68 -14.39
N ILE A 94 5.66 6.62 -13.82
CA ILE A 94 7.07 6.25 -13.95
C ILE A 94 7.23 4.75 -14.10
N SER A 95 8.15 4.31 -14.95
CA SER A 95 8.43 2.89 -15.19
C SER A 95 9.19 2.27 -14.00
N PRO A 96 8.80 1.08 -13.50
CA PRO A 96 9.59 0.37 -12.49
C PRO A 96 11.00 -0.01 -13.01
N VAL A 97 11.15 -0.20 -14.32
CA VAL A 97 12.46 -0.48 -14.95
C VAL A 97 13.34 0.77 -14.94
N GLU A 98 12.76 1.95 -15.20
CA GLU A 98 13.49 3.23 -15.09
C GLU A 98 13.98 3.43 -13.64
N VAL A 99 13.09 3.23 -12.66
CA VAL A 99 13.45 3.33 -11.24
C VAL A 99 14.57 2.35 -10.90
N ALA A 100 14.44 1.08 -11.27
CA ALA A 100 15.45 0.06 -10.97
C ALA A 100 16.81 0.38 -11.61
N TRP A 101 16.82 0.83 -12.87
CA TRP A 101 18.03 1.24 -13.56
C TRP A 101 18.72 2.41 -12.84
N ARG A 102 17.96 3.45 -12.45
CA ARG A 102 18.51 4.61 -11.72
C ARG A 102 19.08 4.21 -10.36
N VAL A 103 18.40 3.34 -9.61
CA VAL A 103 18.90 2.84 -8.33
C VAL A 103 20.19 2.05 -8.50
N VAL A 104 20.30 1.21 -9.54
CA VAL A 104 21.55 0.49 -9.85
C VAL A 104 22.68 1.46 -10.20
N GLN A 105 22.41 2.52 -10.96
CA GLN A 105 23.40 3.54 -11.29
C GLN A 105 23.85 4.34 -10.05
N THR A 106 22.93 4.68 -9.15
CA THR A 106 23.26 5.37 -7.89
C THR A 106 24.04 4.47 -6.95
N GLY A 107 23.68 3.18 -6.85
CA GLY A 107 24.29 2.23 -5.94
C GLY A 107 24.10 2.59 -4.47
N GLY A 108 25.01 2.13 -3.62
CA GLY A 108 25.00 2.40 -2.18
C GLY A 108 24.23 1.36 -1.34
N PRO A 109 24.29 1.49 0.00
CA PRO A 109 23.87 0.46 0.94
C PRO A 109 22.37 0.11 0.87
N GLY A 110 21.51 1.05 0.46
CA GLY A 110 20.08 0.79 0.31
C GLY A 110 19.61 0.31 -1.05
N ALA A 111 20.48 0.26 -2.05
CA ALA A 111 20.10 -0.12 -3.41
C ALA A 111 19.52 -1.53 -3.48
N GLN A 112 20.20 -2.52 -2.87
CA GLN A 112 19.76 -3.91 -2.90
C GLN A 112 18.41 -4.11 -2.19
N GLU A 113 18.26 -3.54 -0.99
CA GLU A 113 17.02 -3.64 -0.21
C GLU A 113 15.84 -2.96 -0.94
N PHE A 114 16.08 -1.81 -1.56
CA PHE A 114 15.05 -1.14 -2.33
C PHE A 114 14.66 -1.92 -3.61
N LEU A 115 15.64 -2.52 -4.30
CA LEU A 115 15.38 -3.35 -5.48
C LEU A 115 14.63 -4.64 -5.13
N GLU A 116 14.85 -5.23 -3.96
CA GLU A 116 14.07 -6.37 -3.47
C GLU A 116 12.58 -5.99 -3.34
N GLU A 117 12.27 -4.85 -2.74
CA GLU A 117 10.89 -4.36 -2.62
C GLU A 117 10.29 -3.96 -3.99
N LEU A 118 11.06 -3.25 -4.83
CA LEU A 118 10.59 -2.77 -6.13
C LEU A 118 10.38 -3.88 -7.16
N ILE A 119 11.25 -4.90 -7.16
CA ILE A 119 11.23 -5.97 -8.15
C ILE A 119 10.59 -7.21 -7.52
N VAL A 120 11.20 -7.81 -6.51
CA VAL A 120 10.76 -9.13 -6.02
C VAL A 120 9.38 -9.03 -5.40
N ARG A 121 9.14 -8.12 -4.46
CA ARG A 121 7.83 -8.00 -3.78
C ARG A 121 6.74 -7.55 -4.75
N ARG A 122 7.02 -6.56 -5.59
CA ARG A 122 6.07 -6.05 -6.59
C ARG A 122 5.68 -7.10 -7.62
N GLU A 123 6.66 -7.75 -8.26
CA GLU A 123 6.41 -8.75 -9.29
C GLU A 123 5.78 -10.03 -8.70
N LEU A 124 6.09 -10.36 -7.44
CA LEU A 124 5.41 -11.44 -6.71
C LEU A 124 3.92 -11.13 -6.48
N ALA A 125 3.57 -9.87 -6.23
CA ALA A 125 2.17 -9.46 -6.12
C ALA A 125 1.43 -9.57 -7.46
N VAL A 126 2.08 -9.18 -8.56
CA VAL A 126 1.56 -9.38 -9.93
C VAL A 126 1.38 -10.87 -10.23
N ASN A 127 2.37 -11.70 -9.88
CA ASN A 127 2.30 -13.15 -10.01
C ASN A 127 1.10 -13.73 -9.26
N PHE A 128 0.90 -13.35 -8.00
CA PHE A 128 -0.23 -13.80 -7.19
C PHE A 128 -1.58 -13.49 -7.86
N VAL A 129 -1.79 -12.24 -8.28
CA VAL A 129 -3.05 -11.83 -8.94
C VAL A 129 -3.24 -12.55 -10.28
N PHE A 130 -2.17 -12.75 -11.05
CA PHE A 130 -2.24 -13.42 -12.34
C PHE A 130 -2.62 -14.90 -12.22
N TYR A 131 -2.04 -15.62 -11.25
CA TYR A 131 -2.21 -17.07 -11.12
C TYR A 131 -3.32 -17.50 -10.15
N ASN A 132 -3.91 -16.58 -9.39
CA ASN A 132 -4.96 -16.90 -8.42
C ASN A 132 -6.26 -16.16 -8.75
N PRO A 133 -7.29 -16.83 -9.30
CA PRO A 133 -8.56 -16.15 -9.64
C PRO A 133 -9.34 -15.66 -8.42
N ASN A 134 -8.95 -16.04 -7.20
CA ASN A 134 -9.56 -15.57 -5.95
C ASN A 134 -8.67 -14.56 -5.21
N TYR A 135 -7.76 -13.85 -5.91
CA TYR A 135 -6.77 -12.96 -5.30
C TYR A 135 -7.37 -11.86 -4.40
N ASP A 136 -8.62 -11.48 -4.64
CA ASP A 136 -9.36 -10.43 -3.93
C ASP A 136 -10.35 -10.99 -2.89
N ARG A 137 -10.30 -12.29 -2.60
CA ARG A 137 -11.18 -12.97 -1.65
C ARG A 137 -10.38 -13.73 -0.60
N PHE A 138 -11.00 -13.95 0.56
CA PHE A 138 -10.43 -14.76 1.62
C PHE A 138 -10.05 -16.18 1.13
N GLU A 139 -10.82 -16.71 0.19
CA GLU A 139 -10.59 -18.02 -0.46
C GLU A 139 -9.24 -18.09 -1.18
N GLY A 140 -8.69 -16.97 -1.65
CA GLY A 140 -7.39 -16.89 -2.30
C GLY A 140 -6.20 -17.07 -1.37
N LEU A 141 -6.41 -17.05 -0.04
CA LEU A 141 -5.35 -17.28 0.94
C LEU A 141 -4.86 -18.75 0.94
N PRO A 142 -3.61 -19.01 1.37
CA PRO A 142 -3.09 -20.37 1.47
C PRO A 142 -3.90 -21.20 2.48
N ALA A 143 -3.99 -22.51 2.23
CA ALA A 143 -4.83 -23.42 3.03
C ALA A 143 -4.55 -23.34 4.53
N TRP A 144 -3.27 -23.33 4.92
CA TRP A 144 -2.85 -23.27 6.33
C TRP A 144 -3.36 -22.01 7.04
N ALA A 145 -3.42 -20.87 6.34
CA ALA A 145 -3.85 -19.61 6.88
C ALA A 145 -5.39 -19.59 7.05
N LYS A 146 -6.12 -20.07 6.04
CA LYS A 146 -7.59 -20.18 6.12
C LYS A 146 -8.02 -21.11 7.24
N GLU A 147 -7.38 -22.27 7.36
CA GLU A 147 -7.69 -23.26 8.39
C GLU A 147 -7.47 -22.70 9.80
N THR A 148 -6.29 -22.11 10.05
CA THR A 148 -6.00 -21.57 11.38
C THR A 148 -6.90 -20.39 11.73
N LEU A 149 -7.21 -19.49 10.78
CA LEU A 149 -8.11 -18.36 11.04
C LEU A 149 -9.54 -18.82 11.31
N ARG A 150 -10.06 -19.79 10.54
CA ARG A 150 -11.42 -20.35 10.75
C ARG A 150 -11.54 -21.09 12.08
N LYS A 151 -10.50 -21.83 12.48
CA LYS A 151 -10.43 -22.48 13.81
C LYS A 151 -10.62 -21.47 14.95
N HIS A 152 -10.13 -20.25 14.78
CA HIS A 152 -10.18 -19.17 15.77
C HIS A 152 -11.27 -18.11 15.49
N ALA A 153 -12.22 -18.42 14.60
CA ALA A 153 -13.31 -17.49 14.25
C ALA A 153 -14.24 -17.22 15.44
N SER A 154 -14.45 -18.20 16.32
CA SER A 154 -15.30 -18.08 17.51
C SER A 154 -14.59 -17.51 18.75
N ASP A 155 -13.28 -17.25 18.68
CA ASP A 155 -12.56 -16.69 19.83
C ASP A 155 -13.12 -15.32 20.22
N PRO A 156 -13.26 -15.01 21.52
CA PRO A 156 -13.68 -13.69 21.98
C PRO A 156 -12.79 -12.58 21.39
N ARG A 157 -13.43 -11.54 20.86
CA ARG A 157 -12.75 -10.36 20.30
C ARG A 157 -12.62 -9.28 21.38
N PRO A 158 -11.45 -8.62 21.52
CA PRO A 158 -11.23 -7.60 22.55
C PRO A 158 -12.13 -6.36 22.39
N ALA A 159 -12.54 -6.06 21.15
CA ALA A 159 -13.48 -5.00 20.82
C ALA A 159 -14.23 -5.38 19.53
N ARG A 160 -15.32 -4.67 19.22
CA ARG A 160 -16.00 -4.75 17.94
C ARG A 160 -16.34 -3.34 17.46
N TYR A 161 -15.75 -2.93 16.36
CA TYR A 161 -16.02 -1.63 15.74
C TYR A 161 -16.88 -1.82 14.50
N THR A 162 -17.81 -0.89 14.30
CA THR A 162 -18.56 -0.77 13.06
C THR A 162 -17.65 -0.34 11.91
N PRO A 163 -18.00 -0.64 10.64
CA PRO A 163 -17.28 -0.11 9.48
C PRO A 163 -17.12 1.40 9.53
N GLU A 164 -18.13 2.14 9.99
CA GLU A 164 -18.11 3.60 10.08
C GLU A 164 -17.10 4.10 11.12
N GLU A 165 -16.97 3.43 12.26
CA GLU A 165 -15.97 3.73 13.30
C GLU A 165 -14.55 3.44 12.81
N LEU A 166 -14.34 2.31 12.14
CA LEU A 166 -13.06 1.97 11.53
C LEU A 166 -12.70 2.99 10.45
N GLU A 167 -13.61 3.27 9.52
CA GLU A 167 -13.39 4.22 8.43
C GLU A 167 -13.02 5.60 8.97
N GLY A 168 -13.70 6.07 10.01
CA GLY A 168 -13.46 7.36 10.65
C GLY A 168 -12.35 7.40 11.69
N ALA A 169 -11.53 6.35 11.84
CA ALA A 169 -10.44 6.29 12.81
C ALA A 169 -10.88 6.48 14.28
N ARG A 170 -12.02 5.88 14.67
CA ARG A 170 -12.63 5.98 16.00
C ARG A 170 -12.51 4.67 16.78
N THR A 171 -11.27 4.20 16.96
CA THR A 171 -10.95 3.05 17.82
C THR A 171 -10.25 3.47 19.10
N ASP A 172 -10.14 2.57 20.08
CA ASP A 172 -9.32 2.76 21.28
C ASP A 172 -7.81 2.64 21.01
N ASP A 173 -7.39 2.31 19.78
CA ASP A 173 -5.99 2.17 19.39
C ASP A 173 -5.49 3.45 18.68
N PRO A 174 -4.74 4.33 19.39
CA PRO A 174 -4.27 5.59 18.81
C PRO A 174 -3.28 5.39 17.66
N LEU A 175 -2.53 4.28 17.63
CA LEU A 175 -1.60 3.99 16.53
C LEU A 175 -2.36 3.58 15.27
N TRP A 176 -3.42 2.79 15.43
CA TRP A 176 -4.27 2.41 14.31
C TRP A 176 -5.03 3.62 13.76
N ASN A 177 -5.58 4.46 14.65
CA ASN A 177 -6.27 5.69 14.25
C ASN A 177 -5.33 6.64 13.49
N ALA A 178 -4.07 6.78 13.93
CA ALA A 178 -3.07 7.57 13.22
C ALA A 178 -2.80 7.02 11.80
N ALA A 179 -2.67 5.70 11.67
CA ALA A 179 -2.54 5.02 10.38
C ALA A 179 -3.75 5.26 9.45
N GLN A 180 -4.96 5.10 9.97
CA GLN A 180 -6.18 5.36 9.21
C GLN A 180 -6.26 6.83 8.78
N ARG A 181 -5.93 7.78 9.67
CA ARG A 181 -5.92 9.21 9.33
C ARG A 181 -4.87 9.58 8.30
N GLU A 182 -3.68 8.97 8.34
CA GLU A 182 -2.67 9.14 7.28
C GLU A 182 -3.25 8.71 5.93
N LEU A 183 -3.90 7.54 5.89
CA LEU A 183 -4.56 7.02 4.69
C LEU A 183 -5.63 7.96 4.16
N LEU A 184 -6.55 8.40 5.01
CA LEU A 184 -7.66 9.30 4.63
C LEU A 184 -7.16 10.65 4.10
N ARG A 185 -6.10 11.21 4.69
CA ARG A 185 -5.64 12.57 4.38
C ARG A 185 -4.69 12.62 3.20
N THR A 186 -3.87 11.59 3.02
CA THR A 186 -2.79 11.61 2.03
C THR A 186 -3.01 10.63 0.88
N GLY A 187 -4.02 9.77 1.00
CA GLY A 187 -4.23 8.65 0.10
C GLY A 187 -3.10 7.62 0.16
N LYS A 188 -2.31 7.63 1.25
CA LYS A 188 -1.17 6.73 1.46
C LYS A 188 -1.07 6.39 2.94
N ILE A 189 -0.50 5.25 3.24
CA ILE A 189 -0.18 4.84 4.62
C ILE A 189 1.22 4.25 4.62
N HIS A 190 2.02 4.58 5.64
CA HIS A 190 3.38 4.06 5.78
C HIS A 190 3.39 2.52 5.71
N GLY A 191 4.29 1.92 4.93
CA GLY A 191 4.26 0.47 4.63
C GLY A 191 4.26 -0.42 5.88
N TYR A 192 5.07 -0.08 6.88
CA TYR A 192 5.06 -0.81 8.16
C TYR A 192 3.75 -0.63 8.95
N MET A 193 3.14 0.55 8.83
CA MET A 193 1.85 0.83 9.45
C MET A 193 0.69 0.17 8.69
N ARG A 194 0.79 -0.02 7.37
CA ARG A 194 -0.19 -0.79 6.58
C ARG A 194 -0.28 -2.23 7.09
N MET A 195 0.85 -2.86 7.42
CA MET A 195 0.90 -4.19 8.03
C MET A 195 0.22 -4.22 9.40
N TYR A 196 0.51 -3.23 10.26
CA TYR A 196 -0.15 -3.11 11.57
C TYR A 196 -1.66 -2.92 11.38
N TRP A 197 -2.03 -1.90 10.61
CA TRP A 197 -3.40 -1.51 10.28
C TRP A 197 -4.23 -2.68 9.79
N GLY A 198 -3.74 -3.43 8.80
CA GLY A 198 -4.45 -4.56 8.20
C GLY A 198 -4.64 -5.73 9.16
N LYS A 199 -3.66 -5.98 10.05
CA LYS A 199 -3.76 -7.07 11.03
C LYS A 199 -4.76 -6.80 12.15
N GLN A 200 -5.02 -5.54 12.48
CA GLN A 200 -5.95 -5.21 13.55
C GLN A 200 -7.41 -5.55 13.20
N PHE A 201 -7.78 -5.62 11.91
CA PHE A 201 -9.13 -6.04 11.52
C PHE A 201 -9.51 -7.41 12.09
N LEU A 202 -8.57 -8.37 12.13
CA LEU A 202 -8.82 -9.69 12.73
C LEU A 202 -9.27 -9.60 14.20
N GLN A 203 -8.82 -8.59 14.94
CA GLN A 203 -9.17 -8.40 16.35
C GLN A 203 -10.53 -7.74 16.56
N TRP A 204 -11.05 -7.02 15.57
CA TRP A 204 -12.14 -6.08 15.78
C TRP A 204 -13.38 -6.32 14.92
N THR A 205 -13.32 -7.24 13.97
CA THR A 205 -14.48 -7.68 13.19
C THR A 205 -15.04 -8.99 13.71
N LYS A 206 -16.21 -9.38 13.20
CA LYS A 206 -16.91 -10.60 13.61
C LYS A 206 -16.10 -11.85 13.30
N ASP A 207 -15.56 -11.93 12.09
CA ASP A 207 -14.87 -13.11 11.56
C ASP A 207 -13.73 -12.73 10.58
N PRO A 208 -12.83 -13.67 10.25
CA PRO A 208 -11.69 -13.41 9.37
C PRO A 208 -12.07 -13.01 7.95
N GLU A 209 -13.18 -13.53 7.42
CA GLU A 209 -13.72 -13.19 6.11
C GLU A 209 -14.17 -11.72 6.05
N GLU A 210 -14.90 -11.25 7.07
CA GLU A 210 -15.26 -9.83 7.21
C GLU A 210 -14.02 -8.95 7.41
N ALA A 211 -13.06 -9.37 8.24
CA ALA A 211 -11.80 -8.66 8.44
C ALA A 211 -11.07 -8.44 7.11
N PHE A 212 -10.93 -9.49 6.31
CA PHE A 212 -10.25 -9.43 5.01
C PHE A 212 -10.99 -8.48 4.07
N ARG A 213 -12.31 -8.62 3.96
CA ARG A 213 -13.15 -7.80 3.09
C ARG A 213 -13.05 -6.32 3.44
N LEU A 214 -13.14 -5.96 4.73
CA LEU A 214 -13.05 -4.57 5.18
C LEU A 214 -11.65 -3.98 4.99
N ALA A 215 -10.60 -4.73 5.33
CA ALA A 215 -9.23 -4.29 5.10
C ALA A 215 -8.96 -4.04 3.61
N LEU A 216 -9.42 -4.92 2.72
CA LEU A 216 -9.28 -4.74 1.28
C LEU A 216 -10.11 -3.55 0.77
N TYR A 217 -11.36 -3.44 1.22
CA TYR A 217 -12.26 -2.35 0.85
C TYR A 217 -11.67 -0.98 1.20
N PHE A 218 -11.27 -0.76 2.45
CA PHE A 218 -10.73 0.53 2.88
C PHE A 218 -9.40 0.87 2.21
N ASN A 219 -8.52 -0.12 1.99
CA ASN A 219 -7.30 0.10 1.22
C ASN A 219 -7.65 0.56 -0.21
N ASN A 220 -8.56 -0.14 -0.88
CA ASN A 220 -8.94 0.18 -2.26
C ASN A 220 -9.80 1.44 -2.39
N LYS A 221 -10.50 1.87 -1.34
CA LYS A 221 -11.26 3.11 -1.33
C LYS A 221 -10.34 4.33 -1.23
N TYR A 222 -9.38 4.29 -0.31
CA TYR A 222 -8.61 5.49 0.07
C TYR A 222 -7.18 5.55 -0.47
N ALA A 223 -6.52 4.42 -0.71
CA ALA A 223 -5.15 4.45 -1.18
C ALA A 223 -5.07 4.88 -2.65
N LEU A 224 -4.22 5.86 -2.95
CA LEU A 224 -3.84 6.21 -4.33
C LEU A 224 -3.15 5.03 -5.03
N ASP A 225 -2.41 4.21 -4.28
CA ASP A 225 -1.81 2.95 -4.74
C ASP A 225 -2.73 1.72 -4.49
N GLY A 226 -4.01 1.98 -4.21
CA GLY A 226 -5.07 0.99 -4.04
C GLY A 226 -5.54 0.38 -5.37
N ARG A 227 -6.28 -0.73 -5.31
CA ARG A 227 -6.77 -1.49 -6.50
C ARG A 227 -5.63 -1.99 -7.39
N ASP A 228 -4.50 -2.26 -6.76
CA ASP A 228 -3.25 -2.70 -7.38
C ASP A 228 -2.93 -4.15 -6.97
N PRO A 229 -2.19 -4.94 -7.77
CA PRO A 229 -1.69 -6.24 -7.34
C PRO A 229 -1.01 -6.22 -5.95
N ASN A 230 -0.24 -5.16 -5.66
CA ASN A 230 0.39 -4.97 -4.35
C ASN A 230 -0.63 -4.78 -3.22
N SER A 231 -1.79 -4.19 -3.51
CA SER A 231 -2.87 -4.04 -2.54
C SER A 231 -3.47 -5.39 -2.17
N TYR A 232 -3.80 -6.23 -3.17
CA TYR A 232 -4.36 -7.56 -2.93
C TYR A 232 -3.37 -8.48 -2.20
N ALA A 233 -2.12 -8.51 -2.66
CA ALA A 233 -1.09 -9.31 -2.02
C ALA A 233 -0.70 -8.78 -0.63
N GLY A 234 -0.68 -7.46 -0.44
CA GLY A 234 -0.34 -6.81 0.84
C GLY A 234 -1.42 -7.01 1.91
N VAL A 235 -2.70 -6.88 1.53
CA VAL A 235 -3.81 -7.26 2.42
C VAL A 235 -3.73 -8.77 2.68
N GLY A 236 -3.60 -9.60 1.65
CA GLY A 236 -3.44 -11.05 1.82
C GLY A 236 -2.32 -11.45 2.77
N TRP A 237 -1.19 -10.74 2.74
CA TRP A 237 -0.05 -10.98 3.64
C TRP A 237 -0.40 -10.73 5.10
N CYS A 238 -1.25 -9.73 5.38
CA CYS A 238 -1.75 -9.49 6.74
C CYS A 238 -2.46 -10.71 7.31
N PHE A 239 -3.04 -11.56 6.44
CA PHE A 239 -3.79 -12.78 6.75
C PHE A 239 -3.00 -14.07 6.44
N GLY A 240 -1.71 -13.99 6.11
CA GLY A 240 -0.82 -15.16 5.97
C GLY A 240 -0.37 -15.51 4.54
N LEU A 241 -0.76 -14.75 3.51
CA LEU A 241 -0.21 -14.92 2.17
C LEU A 241 1.30 -14.63 2.15
N HIS A 242 2.10 -15.48 1.50
CA HIS A 242 3.56 -15.36 1.41
C HIS A 242 4.29 -15.24 2.77
N ASP A 243 3.65 -15.65 3.87
CA ASP A 243 4.29 -15.79 5.19
C ASP A 243 4.32 -17.28 5.58
N ARG A 244 4.94 -17.55 6.72
CA ARG A 244 4.98 -18.87 7.35
C ARG A 244 4.10 -18.91 8.61
N PRO A 245 3.72 -20.11 9.09
CA PRO A 245 3.07 -20.25 10.39
C PRO A 245 3.94 -19.75 11.56
N PHE A 246 3.30 -19.07 12.52
CA PHE A 246 3.84 -18.62 13.80
C PHE A 246 3.25 -19.43 14.97
N PRO A 247 3.79 -19.32 16.19
CA PRO A 247 3.16 -19.90 17.38
C PRO A 247 1.69 -19.48 17.48
N GLU A 248 0.83 -20.47 17.69
CA GLU A 248 -0.63 -20.31 17.69
C GLU A 248 -1.09 -19.42 18.83
N ARG A 249 -2.02 -18.50 18.55
CA ARG A 249 -2.58 -17.54 19.51
C ARG A 249 -4.08 -17.38 19.28
N PRO A 250 -4.85 -16.97 20.30
CA PRO A 250 -6.23 -16.59 20.11
C PRO A 250 -6.37 -15.56 18.99
N ILE A 251 -7.49 -15.61 18.26
CA ILE A 251 -7.87 -14.73 17.14
C ILE A 251 -7.01 -14.94 15.88
N PHE A 252 -5.69 -14.82 16.01
CA PHE A 252 -4.75 -14.88 14.89
C PHE A 252 -4.44 -16.31 14.44
N GLY A 253 -4.69 -17.31 15.28
CA GLY A 253 -4.18 -18.65 15.07
C GLY A 253 -2.66 -18.60 14.86
N LYS A 254 -2.20 -19.16 13.74
CA LYS A 254 -0.78 -19.17 13.35
C LYS A 254 -0.37 -18.00 12.44
N VAL A 255 -1.26 -17.04 12.17
CA VAL A 255 -0.89 -15.82 11.43
C VAL A 255 -0.03 -14.93 12.34
N ARG A 256 1.02 -14.31 11.78
CA ARG A 256 1.90 -13.41 12.53
C ARG A 256 1.11 -12.21 13.11
N PRO A 257 1.04 -12.04 14.44
CA PRO A 257 0.41 -10.86 15.04
C PRO A 257 1.37 -9.65 15.02
N MET A 258 0.81 -8.45 15.08
CA MET A 258 1.52 -7.21 15.39
C MET A 258 0.77 -6.47 16.49
N THR A 259 1.49 -5.89 17.45
CA THR A 259 0.88 -5.19 18.59
C THR A 259 1.49 -3.81 18.76
N GLY A 260 0.71 -2.83 19.23
CA GLY A 260 1.21 -1.48 19.47
C GLY A 260 2.40 -1.45 20.44
N ALA A 261 2.43 -2.33 21.45
CA ALA A 261 3.60 -2.50 22.32
C ALA A 261 4.83 -3.00 21.56
N GLY A 262 4.64 -3.90 20.60
CA GLY A 262 5.72 -4.36 19.71
C GLY A 262 6.26 -3.27 18.79
N LEU A 263 5.39 -2.36 18.31
CA LEU A 263 5.81 -1.20 17.51
C LEU A 263 6.63 -0.22 18.37
N ARG A 264 6.16 0.13 19.57
CA ARG A 264 6.87 1.07 20.48
C ARG A 264 8.25 0.59 20.92
N ARG A 265 8.46 -0.73 21.01
CA ARG A 265 9.79 -1.29 21.29
C ARG A 265 10.76 -1.17 20.10
N LYS A 266 10.23 -1.10 18.87
CA LYS A 266 11.03 -1.08 17.65
C LYS A 266 11.35 0.32 17.15
N PHE A 267 10.43 1.26 17.33
CA PHE A 267 10.51 2.59 16.71
C PHE A 267 10.06 3.69 17.67
N SER A 268 10.61 4.89 17.47
CA SER A 268 10.04 6.12 18.04
C SER A 268 8.82 6.51 17.20
N LEU A 269 7.65 6.44 17.82
CA LEU A 269 6.36 6.67 17.16
C LEU A 269 5.79 8.07 17.47
N GLU A 270 6.45 8.82 18.35
CA GLU A 270 6.06 10.16 18.75
C GLU A 270 5.95 11.11 17.53
N PRO A 271 6.90 11.12 16.57
CA PRO A 271 6.76 11.97 15.39
C PRO A 271 5.56 11.56 14.51
N TYR A 272 5.31 10.26 14.38
CA TYR A 272 4.19 9.74 13.59
C TYR A 272 2.84 10.09 14.23
N LEU A 273 2.72 9.91 15.54
CA LEU A 273 1.54 10.28 16.32
C LEU A 273 1.34 11.81 16.38
N ALA A 274 2.41 12.60 16.43
CA ALA A 274 2.30 14.06 16.37
C ALA A 274 1.71 14.52 15.03
N ARG A 275 2.11 13.86 13.93
CA ARG A 275 1.63 14.20 12.57
C ARG A 275 0.21 13.71 12.30
N TRP A 276 -0.13 12.50 12.73
CA TRP A 276 -1.36 11.82 12.31
C TRP A 276 -2.32 11.45 13.44
N GLY A 277 -1.91 11.58 14.70
CA GLY A 277 -2.67 11.14 15.86
C GLY A 277 -3.82 12.05 16.28
N LYS A 278 -3.90 13.28 15.77
CA LYS A 278 -5.00 14.22 16.05
C LYS A 278 -5.99 14.27 14.89
N GLU A 279 -7.27 14.41 15.19
CA GLU A 279 -8.26 14.89 14.22
C GLU A 279 -7.87 16.31 13.79
N THR A 280 -7.80 16.55 12.49
CA THR A 280 -7.65 17.90 11.96
C THR A 280 -9.07 18.45 11.88
N THR A 281 -9.30 19.56 12.56
CA THR A 281 -10.56 20.31 12.51
C THR A 281 -10.84 20.83 11.11
#